data_AF-A0A662IMW7-F1
#
_entry.id   AF-A0A662IMW7-F1
#
_cell.length_a   1.000
_cell.length_b   1.000
_cell.length_c   1.000
_cell.angle_alpha   90.00
_cell.angle_beta   90.00
_cell.angle_gamma   90.00
#
_symmetry.space_group_name_H-M   'P 1'
#
loop_
_entity.id
_entity.type
_entity.pdbx_description
1 polymer ?
#
loop_
_entity_poly.entity_id
_entity_poly.type
_entity_poly.pdbx_seq_one_letter_code
_entity_poly.pdbx_strand_id
1 'polypeptide(L)'
;SRVREVYPELWAKWEGEVLAWCEKQGLPQEWFRLGLWRWRRLPGDAKKLASSMGLSVNEIEEKLASLREVEVTLSIRPCENIYEAHGSIKKPLDLKKLVMMLQCTGGRIAFNEKMGLATLRLEEGFASISADCTFSIRAEGAENLKRTLELFVKSLLRAKHCNLCGSCRNWCPTNSIVIERDVKILDSCEGCRTCINACPVATYMYKSSVAIEGDLEGEA
;
A
#
# COMPACT_ATOMS: atom_id res chain seq x y z
N SER A 1 20.58 -0.90 -22.31
CA SER A 1 19.76 0.27 -21.94
C SER A 1 20.71 1.44 -21.81
N ARG A 2 20.31 2.65 -22.21
CA ARG A 2 21.18 3.84 -22.14
C ARG A 2 21.74 4.10 -20.73
N VAL A 3 21.01 3.72 -19.68
CA VAL A 3 21.48 3.80 -18.28
C VAL A 3 22.65 2.83 -18.01
N ARG A 4 22.61 1.60 -18.54
CA ARG A 4 23.71 0.62 -18.40
C ARG A 4 25.00 1.10 -19.08
N GLU A 5 24.87 1.81 -20.19
CA GLU A 5 26.00 2.36 -20.94
C GLU A 5 26.61 3.57 -20.23
N VAL A 6 25.77 4.48 -19.71
CA VAL A 6 26.23 5.73 -19.08
C VAL A 6 26.65 5.55 -17.62
N TYR A 7 26.02 4.62 -16.89
CA TYR A 7 26.26 4.38 -15.47
C TYR A 7 26.42 2.87 -15.17
N PRO A 8 27.49 2.23 -15.68
CA PRO A 8 27.64 0.77 -15.62
C PRO A 8 27.74 0.23 -14.19
N GLU A 9 28.41 0.93 -13.28
CA GLU A 9 28.55 0.50 -11.88
C GLU A 9 27.22 0.54 -11.12
N LEU A 10 26.44 1.63 -11.29
CA LEU A 10 25.12 1.74 -10.69
C LEU A 10 24.17 0.68 -11.24
N TRP A 11 24.25 0.41 -12.55
CA TRP A 11 23.50 -0.66 -13.18
C TRP A 11 23.86 -2.03 -12.62
N ALA A 12 25.16 -2.35 -12.52
CA ALA A 12 25.62 -3.64 -12.01
C ALA A 12 25.18 -3.86 -10.56
N LYS A 13 25.26 -2.82 -9.71
CA LYS A 13 24.77 -2.88 -8.34
C LYS A 13 23.27 -3.17 -8.31
N TRP A 14 22.49 -2.40 -9.06
CA TRP A 14 21.04 -2.58 -9.12
C TRP A 14 20.64 -3.96 -9.67
N GLU A 15 21.28 -4.41 -10.74
CA GLU A 15 21.07 -5.73 -11.36
C GLU A 15 21.36 -6.86 -10.38
N GLY A 16 22.47 -6.76 -9.62
CA GLY A 16 22.81 -7.73 -8.58
C GLY A 16 21.74 -7.84 -7.49
N GLU A 17 21.21 -6.71 -7.01
CA GLU A 17 20.13 -6.69 -6.00
C GLU A 17 18.84 -7.36 -6.51
N VAL A 18 18.44 -7.08 -7.76
CA VAL A 18 17.22 -7.67 -8.33
C VAL A 18 17.41 -9.16 -8.58
N LEU A 19 18.56 -9.60 -9.08
CA LEU A 19 18.86 -11.01 -9.29
C LEU A 19 18.88 -11.79 -7.96
N ALA A 20 19.53 -11.24 -6.93
CA ALA A 20 19.53 -11.84 -5.59
C ALA A 20 18.11 -11.94 -5.01
N TRP A 21 17.26 -10.92 -5.24
CA TRP A 21 15.86 -10.99 -4.86
C TRP A 21 15.10 -12.07 -5.64
N CYS A 22 15.28 -12.17 -6.97
CA CYS A 22 14.66 -13.21 -7.78
C CYS A 22 15.05 -14.61 -7.31
N GLU A 23 16.33 -14.84 -7.02
CA GLU A 23 16.84 -16.11 -6.48
C GLU A 23 16.20 -16.43 -5.13
N LYS A 24 16.13 -15.46 -4.21
CA LYS A 24 15.47 -15.62 -2.91
C LYS A 24 13.99 -15.99 -3.04
N GLN A 25 13.30 -15.50 -4.06
CA GLN A 25 11.89 -15.84 -4.35
C GLN A 25 11.75 -17.12 -5.21
N GLY A 26 12.85 -17.76 -5.59
CA GLY A 26 12.84 -18.93 -6.49
C GLY A 26 12.23 -18.60 -7.86
N LEU A 27 12.53 -17.41 -8.38
CA LEU A 27 12.12 -16.94 -9.70
C LEU A 27 13.21 -17.25 -10.76
N PRO A 28 12.82 -17.63 -11.98
CA PRO A 28 13.78 -17.94 -13.04
C PRO A 28 14.53 -16.67 -13.49
N GLN A 29 15.78 -16.79 -13.94
CA GLN A 29 16.55 -15.63 -14.41
C GLN A 29 15.91 -14.96 -15.64
N GLU A 30 15.22 -15.74 -16.47
CA GLU A 30 14.43 -15.27 -17.61
C GLU A 30 13.37 -14.24 -17.19
N TRP A 31 12.81 -14.37 -15.97
CA TRP A 31 11.92 -13.36 -15.40
C TRP A 31 12.57 -11.98 -15.34
N PHE A 32 13.83 -11.93 -14.90
CA PHE A 32 14.60 -10.70 -14.86
C PHE A 32 14.92 -10.18 -16.26
N ARG A 33 15.43 -11.07 -17.14
CA ARG A 33 15.85 -10.73 -18.51
C ARG A 33 14.72 -10.15 -19.35
N LEU A 34 13.50 -10.66 -19.17
CA LEU A 34 12.30 -10.18 -19.86
C LEU A 34 11.71 -8.90 -19.23
N GLY A 35 12.35 -8.36 -18.19
CA GLY A 35 11.89 -7.15 -17.51
C GLY A 35 10.61 -7.35 -16.68
N LEU A 36 10.22 -8.61 -16.41
CA LEU A 36 8.94 -8.95 -15.80
C LEU A 36 8.89 -8.62 -14.30
N TRP A 37 10.05 -8.46 -13.66
CA TRP A 37 10.24 -8.02 -12.26
C TRP A 37 9.54 -6.70 -11.91
N ARG A 38 9.11 -5.93 -12.90
CA ARG A 38 8.37 -4.67 -12.74
C ARG A 38 6.92 -4.86 -12.31
N TRP A 39 6.39 -6.08 -12.42
CA TRP A 39 4.99 -6.39 -12.15
C TRP A 39 4.87 -7.46 -11.06
N ARG A 40 3.96 -7.22 -10.12
CA ARG A 40 3.47 -8.29 -9.21
C ARG A 40 2.38 -9.15 -9.85
N ARG A 41 1.63 -8.60 -10.80
CA ARG A 41 0.63 -9.27 -11.64
C ARG A 41 0.86 -8.82 -13.07
N LEU A 42 1.06 -9.76 -14.00
CA LEU A 42 1.45 -9.41 -15.36
C LEU A 42 0.25 -8.87 -16.15
N PRO A 43 0.45 -7.82 -16.99
CA PRO A 43 -0.54 -7.45 -17.98
C PRO A 43 -0.69 -8.56 -19.03
N GLY A 44 -1.84 -8.62 -19.69
CA GLY A 44 -2.22 -9.73 -20.58
C GLY A 44 -1.19 -10.06 -21.65
N ASP A 45 -0.62 -9.06 -22.32
CA ASP A 45 0.37 -9.29 -23.37
C ASP A 45 1.72 -9.77 -22.83
N ALA A 46 2.15 -9.25 -21.66
CA ALA A 46 3.36 -9.74 -21.00
C ALA A 46 3.18 -11.17 -20.49
N LYS A 47 1.98 -11.53 -20.03
CA LYS A 47 1.62 -12.91 -19.64
C LYS A 47 1.71 -13.86 -20.84
N LYS A 48 1.14 -13.48 -21.99
CA LYS A 48 1.24 -14.27 -23.24
C LYS A 48 2.69 -14.46 -23.67
N LEU A 49 3.50 -13.41 -23.67
CA LEU A 49 4.92 -13.46 -24.02
C LEU A 49 5.70 -14.36 -23.05
N ALA A 50 5.50 -14.21 -21.75
CA ALA A 50 6.18 -15.04 -20.75
C ALA A 50 5.83 -16.52 -20.93
N SER A 51 4.55 -16.83 -21.15
CA SER A 51 4.10 -18.21 -21.41
C SER A 51 4.66 -18.79 -22.71
N SER A 52 4.76 -18.00 -23.79
CA SER A 52 5.37 -18.47 -25.05
C SER A 52 6.88 -18.73 -24.93
N MET A 53 7.53 -18.17 -23.91
CA MET A 53 8.93 -18.43 -23.57
C MET A 53 9.10 -19.57 -22.55
N GLY A 54 8.04 -20.33 -22.25
CA GLY A 54 8.09 -21.49 -21.37
C GLY A 54 8.05 -21.18 -19.88
N LEU A 55 7.70 -19.94 -19.49
CA LEU A 55 7.55 -19.58 -18.07
C LEU A 55 6.18 -19.99 -17.52
N SER A 56 6.20 -20.67 -16.37
CA SER A 56 5.01 -20.96 -15.56
C SER A 56 4.49 -19.69 -14.88
N VAL A 57 3.82 -18.82 -15.64
CA VAL A 57 3.35 -17.51 -15.13
C VAL A 57 2.43 -17.65 -13.92
N ASN A 58 1.54 -18.65 -13.90
CA ASN A 58 0.61 -18.84 -12.78
C ASN A 58 1.36 -19.16 -11.48
N GLU A 59 2.34 -20.05 -11.51
CA GLU A 59 3.17 -20.38 -10.34
C GLU A 59 3.95 -19.15 -9.84
N ILE A 60 4.46 -18.32 -10.76
CA ILE A 60 5.14 -17.07 -10.41
C ILE A 60 4.16 -16.08 -9.75
N GLU A 61 2.98 -15.90 -10.33
CA GLU A 61 1.95 -15.01 -9.78
C GLU A 61 1.48 -15.48 -8.39
N GLU A 62 1.36 -16.80 -8.15
CA GLU A 62 1.05 -17.38 -6.84
C GLU A 62 2.16 -17.12 -5.81
N LYS A 63 3.43 -17.34 -6.18
CA LYS A 63 4.57 -16.98 -5.31
C LYS A 63 4.56 -15.49 -4.97
N LEU A 64 4.34 -14.63 -5.96
CA LEU A 64 4.26 -13.18 -5.75
C LEU A 64 3.01 -12.77 -4.96
N ALA A 65 1.91 -13.53 -5.04
CA ALA A 65 0.71 -13.32 -4.25
C ALA A 65 0.99 -13.52 -2.76
N SER A 66 1.84 -14.48 -2.37
CA SER A 66 2.25 -14.69 -0.96
C SER A 66 2.97 -13.48 -0.33
N LEU A 67 3.45 -12.55 -1.17
CA LEU A 67 4.07 -11.30 -0.74
C LEU A 67 3.03 -10.20 -0.43
N ARG A 68 1.80 -10.57 -0.04
CA ARG A 68 0.83 -9.60 0.52
C ARG A 68 1.47 -8.86 1.69
N GLU A 69 1.18 -7.58 1.78
CA GLU A 69 1.60 -6.72 2.89
C GLU A 69 0.47 -6.52 3.88
N VAL A 70 -0.77 -6.51 3.39
CA VAL A 70 -1.99 -6.25 4.17
C VAL A 70 -3.00 -7.34 3.88
N GLU A 71 -3.60 -7.85 4.94
CA GLU A 71 -4.71 -8.81 4.89
C GLU A 71 -5.92 -8.19 5.58
N VAL A 72 -7.09 -8.35 4.97
CA VAL A 72 -8.34 -7.76 5.44
C VAL A 72 -9.46 -8.79 5.32
N THR A 73 -10.23 -8.95 6.39
CA THR A 73 -11.47 -9.71 6.42
C THR A 73 -12.61 -8.74 6.64
N LEU A 74 -13.62 -8.82 5.77
CA LEU A 74 -14.84 -8.02 5.84
C LEU A 74 -15.91 -8.77 6.65
N SER A 75 -16.68 -8.03 7.43
CA SER A 75 -17.82 -8.56 8.18
C SER A 75 -18.96 -7.56 8.18
N ILE A 76 -20.19 -8.07 8.27
CA ILE A 76 -21.42 -7.29 8.26
C ILE A 76 -22.19 -7.57 9.56
N ARG A 77 -22.74 -6.51 10.18
CA ARG A 77 -23.79 -6.63 11.19
C ARG A 77 -25.12 -6.17 10.57
N PRO A 78 -25.93 -7.09 10.00
CA PRO A 78 -27.08 -6.73 9.17
C PRO A 78 -28.14 -5.91 9.92
N CYS A 79 -28.33 -6.17 11.20
CA CYS A 79 -29.33 -5.50 12.03
C CYS A 79 -29.03 -4.02 12.33
N GLU A 80 -27.80 -3.56 12.12
CA GLU A 80 -27.36 -2.21 12.49
C GLU A 80 -26.94 -1.35 11.29
N ASN A 81 -26.95 -1.90 10.07
CA ASN A 81 -26.35 -1.26 8.88
C ASN A 81 -24.86 -0.90 9.08
N ILE A 82 -24.18 -1.61 9.98
CA ILE A 82 -22.77 -1.40 10.29
C ILE A 82 -21.93 -2.46 9.58
N TYR A 83 -20.96 -1.97 8.82
CA TYR A 83 -19.99 -2.77 8.10
C TYR A 83 -18.64 -2.61 8.76
N GLU A 84 -17.91 -3.71 8.87
CA GLU A 84 -16.61 -3.76 9.52
C GLU A 84 -15.55 -4.41 8.63
N ALA A 85 -14.32 -3.96 8.81
CA ALA A 85 -13.14 -4.59 8.22
C ALA A 85 -12.12 -4.78 9.33
N HIS A 86 -11.67 -6.01 9.53
CA HIS A 86 -10.58 -6.34 10.44
C HIS A 86 -9.38 -6.76 9.60
N GLY A 87 -8.19 -6.27 9.94
CA GLY A 87 -7.02 -6.59 9.14
C GLY A 87 -5.71 -6.47 9.89
N SER A 88 -4.63 -6.84 9.21
CA SER A 88 -3.28 -6.68 9.71
C SER A 88 -2.32 -6.25 8.60
N ILE A 89 -1.23 -5.60 9.00
CA ILE A 89 -0.11 -5.28 8.11
C ILE A 89 1.15 -5.95 8.65
N LYS A 90 1.99 -6.50 7.77
CA LYS A 90 3.24 -7.15 8.17
C LYS A 90 4.11 -6.20 9.02
N LYS A 91 4.72 -6.71 10.08
CA LYS A 91 5.64 -5.93 10.94
C LYS A 91 6.98 -5.65 10.21
N PRO A 92 7.71 -4.59 10.61
CA PRO A 92 7.33 -3.54 11.56
C PRO A 92 6.53 -2.40 10.89
N LEU A 93 5.79 -1.65 11.70
CA LEU A 93 5.17 -0.38 11.31
C LEU A 93 5.48 0.68 12.36
N ASP A 94 5.91 1.86 11.92
CA ASP A 94 6.09 3.02 12.78
C ASP A 94 4.78 3.80 12.89
N LEU A 95 4.12 3.72 14.06
CA LEU A 95 2.85 4.40 14.31
C LEU A 95 2.99 5.93 14.30
N LYS A 96 4.16 6.50 14.63
CA LYS A 96 4.36 7.96 14.56
C LYS A 96 4.36 8.43 13.12
N LYS A 97 5.03 7.68 12.23
CA LYS A 97 4.97 7.92 10.79
C LYS A 97 3.56 7.76 10.25
N LEU A 98 2.82 6.76 10.72
CA LEU A 98 1.42 6.60 10.32
C LEU A 98 0.59 7.82 10.71
N VAL A 99 0.63 8.24 11.98
CA VAL A 99 -0.10 9.41 12.48
C VAL A 99 0.21 10.66 11.66
N MET A 100 1.47 10.85 11.27
CA MET A 100 1.87 11.93 10.38
C MET A 100 1.25 11.83 8.98
N MET A 101 1.23 10.63 8.37
CA MET A 101 0.59 10.42 7.07
C MET A 101 -0.93 10.59 7.12
N LEU A 102 -1.56 10.24 8.24
CA LEU A 102 -3.00 10.36 8.44
C LEU A 102 -3.47 11.82 8.42
N GLN A 103 -2.62 12.81 8.71
CA GLN A 103 -2.98 14.23 8.65
C GLN A 103 -3.45 14.66 7.25
N CYS A 104 -3.03 13.96 6.21
CA CYS A 104 -3.42 14.22 4.83
C CYS A 104 -4.86 13.75 4.48
N THR A 105 -5.56 13.11 5.42
CA THR A 105 -6.89 12.50 5.17
C THR A 105 -8.07 13.46 5.38
N GLY A 106 -7.84 14.54 6.13
CA GLY A 106 -8.90 15.46 6.60
C GLY A 106 -9.67 14.95 7.82
N GLY A 107 -9.31 13.79 8.37
CA GLY A 107 -9.93 13.22 9.55
C GLY A 107 -9.34 13.70 10.86
N ARG A 108 -10.08 13.48 11.96
CA ARG A 108 -9.58 13.68 13.32
C ARG A 108 -8.75 12.47 13.74
N ILE A 109 -7.53 12.73 14.21
CA ILE A 109 -6.56 11.70 14.59
C ILE A 109 -6.33 11.75 16.09
N ALA A 110 -6.28 10.60 16.74
CA ALA A 110 -5.79 10.48 18.11
C ALA A 110 -4.72 9.40 18.20
N PHE A 111 -3.65 9.68 18.94
CA PHE A 111 -2.53 8.76 19.14
C PHE A 111 -2.21 8.65 20.62
N ASN A 112 -2.28 7.42 21.15
CA ASN A 112 -1.86 7.10 22.50
C ASN A 112 -0.59 6.25 22.43
N GLU A 113 0.56 6.89 22.65
CA GLU A 113 1.87 6.22 22.58
C GLU A 113 2.03 5.14 23.66
N LYS A 114 1.46 5.33 24.86
CA LYS A 114 1.55 4.35 25.95
C LYS A 114 0.79 3.07 25.65
N MET A 115 -0.38 3.19 25.03
CA MET A 115 -1.20 2.04 24.61
C MET A 115 -0.81 1.50 23.23
N GLY A 116 0.04 2.22 22.49
CA GLY A 116 0.38 1.89 21.11
C GLY A 116 -0.85 1.89 20.20
N LEU A 117 -1.75 2.86 20.35
CA LEU A 117 -3.02 2.93 19.62
C LEU A 117 -3.10 4.23 18.81
N ALA A 118 -3.31 4.11 17.50
CA ALA A 118 -3.66 5.23 16.63
C ALA A 118 -5.09 5.07 16.11
N THR A 119 -5.85 6.16 16.06
CA THR A 119 -7.23 6.17 15.55
C THR A 119 -7.43 7.29 14.55
N LEU A 120 -8.30 7.06 13.58
CA LEU A 120 -8.73 8.01 12.56
C LEU A 120 -10.26 8.04 12.53
N ARG A 121 -10.83 9.23 12.70
CA ARG A 121 -12.26 9.48 12.51
C ARG A 121 -12.46 10.37 11.29
N LEU A 122 -13.10 9.81 10.27
CA LEU A 122 -13.56 10.50 9.07
C LEU A 122 -15.07 10.76 9.19
N GLU A 123 -15.64 11.47 8.21
CA GLU A 123 -17.09 11.57 8.07
C GLU A 123 -17.68 10.22 7.63
N GLU A 124 -16.96 9.49 6.79
CA GLU A 124 -17.37 8.20 6.22
C GLU A 124 -17.22 7.04 7.21
N GLY A 125 -16.35 7.13 8.22
CA GLY A 125 -16.10 5.99 9.10
C GLY A 125 -15.01 6.20 10.14
N PHE A 126 -14.72 5.14 10.88
CA PHE A 126 -13.72 5.10 11.94
C PHE A 126 -12.73 3.96 11.71
N ALA A 127 -11.44 4.24 11.84
CA ALA A 127 -10.38 3.25 11.80
C ALA A 127 -9.49 3.33 13.05
N SER A 128 -8.97 2.19 13.49
CA SER A 128 -8.01 2.09 14.59
C SER A 128 -6.96 1.05 14.31
N ILE A 129 -5.74 1.25 14.80
CA ILE A 129 -4.61 0.31 14.67
C ILE A 129 -3.78 0.29 15.94
N SER A 130 -3.42 -0.91 16.38
CA SER A 130 -2.57 -1.16 17.55
C SER A 130 -1.11 -1.43 17.18
N ALA A 131 -0.22 -1.40 18.18
CA ALA A 131 1.22 -1.62 18.02
C ALA A 131 1.59 -3.02 17.50
N ASP A 132 0.69 -3.99 17.63
CA ASP A 132 0.83 -5.31 17.03
C ASP A 132 0.53 -5.33 15.51
N CYS A 133 0.24 -4.16 14.92
CA CYS A 133 -0.07 -3.97 13.50
C CYS A 133 -1.40 -4.60 13.06
N THR A 134 -2.32 -4.84 14.00
CA THR A 134 -3.71 -5.19 13.71
C THR A 134 -4.57 -3.94 13.71
N PHE A 135 -5.58 -3.90 12.84
CA PHE A 135 -6.47 -2.76 12.70
C PHE A 135 -7.92 -3.20 12.54
N SER A 136 -8.82 -2.29 12.90
CA SER A 136 -10.25 -2.42 12.67
C SER A 136 -10.80 -1.14 12.06
N ILE A 137 -11.77 -1.30 11.18
CA ILE A 137 -12.48 -0.21 10.51
C ILE A 137 -13.96 -0.50 10.63
N ARG A 138 -14.74 0.53 10.94
CA ARG A 138 -16.20 0.46 10.97
C ARG A 138 -16.79 1.67 10.25
N ALA A 139 -17.87 1.43 9.52
CA ALA A 139 -18.61 2.48 8.85
C ALA A 139 -20.09 2.09 8.74
N GLU A 140 -20.94 3.10 8.60
CA GLU A 140 -22.35 2.91 8.25
C GLU A 140 -22.48 2.85 6.73
N GLY A 141 -22.92 1.71 6.19
CA GLY A 141 -22.98 1.45 4.75
C GLY A 141 -21.68 0.93 4.12
N ALA A 142 -21.82 0.03 3.14
CA ALA A 142 -20.71 -0.64 2.45
C ALA A 142 -19.77 0.32 1.71
N GLU A 143 -20.32 1.35 1.04
CA GLU A 143 -19.52 2.32 0.27
C GLU A 143 -18.65 3.19 1.19
N ASN A 144 -19.17 3.56 2.35
CA ASN A 144 -18.44 4.30 3.37
C ASN A 144 -17.31 3.46 3.99
N LEU A 145 -17.56 2.16 4.22
CA LEU A 145 -16.51 1.23 4.65
C LEU A 145 -15.41 1.16 3.59
N LYS A 146 -15.77 0.98 2.32
CA LYS A 146 -14.82 0.87 1.20
C LYS A 146 -13.93 2.12 1.10
N ARG A 147 -14.52 3.31 1.17
CA ARG A 147 -13.78 4.59 1.16
C ARG A 147 -12.83 4.72 2.34
N THR A 148 -13.30 4.41 3.55
CA THR A 148 -12.50 4.47 4.77
C THR A 148 -11.34 3.47 4.72
N LEU A 149 -11.61 2.24 4.28
CA LEU A 149 -10.63 1.17 4.12
C LEU A 149 -9.56 1.55 3.10
N GLU A 150 -9.96 2.00 1.91
CA GLU A 150 -9.01 2.40 0.87
C GLU A 150 -8.09 3.53 1.36
N LEU A 151 -8.66 4.59 1.96
CA LEU A 151 -7.89 5.74 2.44
C LEU A 151 -6.94 5.36 3.58
N PHE A 152 -7.41 4.55 4.53
CA PHE A 152 -6.63 4.11 5.68
C PHE A 152 -5.48 3.20 5.25
N VAL A 153 -5.75 2.17 4.44
CA VAL A 153 -4.74 1.22 3.98
C VAL A 153 -3.71 1.90 3.06
N LYS A 154 -4.13 2.82 2.19
CA LYS A 154 -3.19 3.65 1.43
C LYS A 154 -2.25 4.44 2.35
N SER A 155 -2.78 4.99 3.45
CA SER A 155 -1.97 5.73 4.44
C SER A 155 -1.02 4.82 5.21
N LEU A 156 -1.44 3.60 5.56
CA LEU A 156 -0.60 2.55 6.15
C LEU A 156 0.58 2.20 5.25
N LEU A 157 0.31 1.90 3.98
CA LEU A 157 1.34 1.55 3.00
C LEU A 157 2.32 2.70 2.78
N ARG A 158 1.84 3.95 2.74
CA ARG A 158 2.70 5.14 2.68
C ARG A 158 3.61 5.23 3.90
N ALA A 159 3.08 5.07 5.10
CA ALA A 159 3.87 5.15 6.32
C ALA A 159 4.98 4.10 6.37
N LYS A 160 4.69 2.88 5.90
CA LYS A 160 5.63 1.75 5.92
C LYS A 160 6.69 1.81 4.82
N HIS A 161 6.32 2.23 3.60
CA HIS A 161 7.17 2.09 2.42
C HIS A 161 7.57 3.41 1.76
N CYS A 162 7.35 4.55 2.42
CA CYS A 162 7.82 5.84 1.90
C CYS A 162 9.34 5.82 1.68
N ASN A 163 9.75 6.18 0.47
CA ASN A 163 11.15 6.31 0.07
C ASN A 163 11.58 7.76 -0.20
N LEU A 164 10.81 8.73 0.33
CA LEU A 164 11.08 10.18 0.23
C LEU A 164 11.18 10.70 -1.23
N CYS A 165 10.48 10.07 -2.18
CA CYS A 165 10.59 10.40 -3.62
C CYS A 165 10.09 11.79 -4.04
N GLY A 166 9.40 12.55 -3.18
CA GLY A 166 8.92 13.89 -3.55
C GLY A 166 7.56 13.96 -4.23
N SER A 167 6.96 12.84 -4.66
CA SER A 167 5.69 12.88 -5.39
C SER A 167 4.60 13.64 -4.61
N CYS A 168 4.42 13.31 -3.32
CA CYS A 168 3.42 13.98 -2.49
C CYS A 168 3.62 15.50 -2.38
N ARG A 169 4.86 15.98 -2.30
CA ARG A 169 5.17 17.42 -2.29
C ARG A 169 4.75 18.10 -3.59
N ASN A 170 5.08 17.49 -4.74
CA ASN A 170 4.80 18.06 -6.05
C ASN A 170 3.29 18.12 -6.36
N TRP A 171 2.51 17.21 -5.79
CA TRP A 171 1.05 17.15 -5.97
C TRP A 171 0.27 17.92 -4.90
N CYS A 172 0.93 18.53 -3.91
CA CYS A 172 0.23 19.22 -2.82
C CYS A 172 -0.20 20.63 -3.27
N PRO A 173 -1.50 20.93 -3.35
CA PRO A 173 -1.97 22.23 -3.83
C PRO A 173 -1.64 23.38 -2.86
N THR A 174 -1.53 23.09 -1.57
CA THR A 174 -1.21 24.09 -0.53
C THR A 174 0.25 24.09 -0.09
N ASN A 175 1.13 23.36 -0.79
CA ASN A 175 2.55 23.21 -0.44
C ASN A 175 2.82 22.75 1.01
N SER A 176 1.90 21.99 1.60
CA SER A 176 1.91 21.61 3.01
C SER A 176 2.77 20.38 3.34
N ILE A 177 3.54 19.87 2.38
CA ILE A 177 4.33 18.65 2.53
C ILE A 177 5.81 18.97 2.36
N VAL A 178 6.55 18.89 3.46
CA VAL A 178 8.00 19.09 3.49
C VAL A 178 8.68 17.72 3.53
N ILE A 179 9.72 17.54 2.72
CA ILE A 179 10.50 16.29 2.68
C ILE A 179 11.97 16.65 2.87
N GLU A 180 12.53 16.17 3.98
CA GLU A 180 13.94 16.30 4.34
C GLU A 180 14.50 14.91 4.65
N ARG A 181 14.83 14.65 5.93
CA ARG A 181 15.16 13.29 6.43
C ARG A 181 13.91 12.45 6.70
N ASP A 182 12.77 13.11 6.84
CA ASP A 182 11.44 12.49 6.95
C ASP A 182 10.43 13.40 6.23
N VAL A 183 9.20 12.92 6.09
CA VAL A 183 8.05 13.74 5.67
C VAL A 183 7.59 14.56 6.87
N LYS A 184 7.18 15.81 6.66
CA LYS A 184 6.46 16.62 7.65
C LYS A 184 5.23 17.23 6.97
N ILE A 185 4.12 17.27 7.70
CA ILE A 185 2.87 17.87 7.23
C ILE A 185 2.66 19.17 8.02
N LEU A 186 2.45 20.27 7.30
CA LEU A 186 2.23 21.60 7.89
C LEU A 186 0.74 21.81 8.21
N ASP A 187 0.45 22.74 9.11
CA ASP A 187 -0.91 23.09 9.53
C ASP A 187 -1.79 23.65 8.39
N SER A 188 -1.17 24.11 7.30
CA SER A 188 -1.86 24.51 6.06
C SER A 188 -2.42 23.33 5.26
N CYS A 189 -2.26 22.09 5.74
CA CYS A 189 -2.83 20.91 5.12
C CYS A 189 -4.34 20.84 5.36
N GLU A 190 -5.11 20.97 4.29
CA GLU A 190 -6.58 20.89 4.34
C GLU A 190 -7.11 19.44 4.27
N GLY A 191 -6.22 18.44 4.25
CA GLY A 191 -6.65 17.04 4.21
C GLY A 191 -7.31 16.60 2.89
N CYS A 192 -7.01 17.26 1.77
CA CYS A 192 -7.63 17.04 0.45
C CYS A 192 -7.30 15.69 -0.22
N ARG A 193 -6.46 14.85 0.39
CA ARG A 193 -6.14 13.47 -0.05
C ARG A 193 -5.36 13.36 -1.39
N THR A 194 -5.12 14.44 -2.13
CA THR A 194 -4.41 14.43 -3.43
C THR A 194 -3.05 13.72 -3.35
N CYS A 195 -2.27 14.00 -2.31
CA CYS A 195 -0.95 13.40 -2.11
C CYS A 195 -1.01 11.89 -1.82
N ILE A 196 -2.12 11.40 -1.24
CA ILE A 196 -2.35 9.97 -1.00
C ILE A 196 -2.62 9.28 -2.34
N ASN A 197 -3.49 9.86 -3.16
CA ASN A 197 -3.89 9.29 -4.45
C ASN A 197 -2.78 9.33 -5.50
N ALA A 198 -1.93 10.36 -5.47
CA ALA A 198 -0.79 10.50 -6.36
C ALA A 198 0.44 9.66 -5.94
N CYS A 199 0.44 9.08 -4.75
CA CYS A 199 1.57 8.32 -4.25
C CYS A 199 1.65 6.93 -4.94
N PRO A 200 2.75 6.60 -5.65
CA PRO A 200 2.87 5.30 -6.32
C PRO A 200 2.86 4.13 -5.34
N VAL A 201 3.49 4.31 -4.16
CA VAL A 201 3.48 3.32 -3.08
C VAL A 201 2.04 3.04 -2.64
N ALA A 202 1.27 4.07 -2.35
CA ALA A 202 -0.13 3.93 -1.95
C ALA A 202 -0.95 3.21 -3.04
N THR A 203 -0.91 3.71 -4.27
CA THR A 203 -1.84 3.29 -5.32
C THR A 203 -1.48 1.94 -5.93
N TYR A 204 -0.20 1.66 -6.19
CA TYR A 204 0.20 0.36 -6.75
C TYR A 204 0.21 -0.74 -5.69
N MET A 205 0.74 -0.48 -4.49
CA MET A 205 0.76 -1.51 -3.45
C MET A 205 -0.65 -1.83 -2.95
N TYR A 206 -1.56 -0.85 -2.88
CA TYR A 206 -2.96 -1.14 -2.55
C TYR A 206 -3.56 -2.19 -3.50
N LYS A 207 -3.29 -2.06 -4.81
CA LYS A 207 -3.80 -3.00 -5.82
C LYS A 207 -3.07 -4.35 -5.83
N SER A 208 -1.78 -4.38 -5.49
CA SER A 208 -0.95 -5.58 -5.65
C SER A 208 -0.70 -6.37 -4.37
N SER A 209 -0.87 -5.74 -3.21
CA SER A 209 -0.36 -6.23 -1.92
C SER A 209 -1.38 -6.23 -0.81
N VAL A 210 -2.63 -5.88 -1.11
CA VAL A 210 -3.75 -6.00 -0.18
C VAL A 210 -4.58 -7.21 -0.62
N ALA A 211 -4.77 -8.16 0.28
CA ALA A 211 -5.77 -9.21 0.14
C ALA A 211 -7.00 -8.81 0.95
N ILE A 212 -8.17 -8.88 0.33
CA ILE A 212 -9.46 -8.61 0.96
C ILE A 212 -10.31 -9.87 0.78
N GLU A 213 -10.76 -10.42 1.90
CA GLU A 213 -11.62 -11.59 1.98
C GLU A 213 -12.98 -11.21 2.57
N GLY A 214 -14.04 -11.88 2.11
CA GLY A 214 -15.42 -11.58 2.45
C GLY A 214 -16.10 -10.67 1.43
N ASP A 215 -17.42 -10.59 1.52
CA ASP A 215 -18.26 -9.79 0.64
C ASP A 215 -19.06 -8.78 1.46
N LEU A 216 -19.29 -7.61 0.88
CA LEU A 216 -20.18 -6.57 1.41
C LEU A 216 -21.57 -6.63 0.76
N GLU A 217 -21.74 -7.48 -0.25
CA GLU A 217 -23.04 -7.85 -0.80
C GLU A 217 -23.74 -8.75 0.22
N GLY A 218 -24.62 -8.14 1.02
CA GLY A 218 -25.72 -8.91 1.60
C GLY A 218 -26.59 -9.35 0.44
N GLU A 219 -26.67 -10.65 0.16
CA GLU A 219 -27.75 -11.18 -0.66
C GLU A 219 -29.07 -10.63 -0.10
N ALA A 220 -29.82 -9.95 -0.97
CA ALA A 220 -31.13 -9.38 -0.69
C ALA A 220 -32.16 -10.45 -0.32
#